data_AF-A0A0E8DQW2-F1
#
_entry.id   AF-A0A0E8DQW2-F1
#
_cell.length_a   1.000
_cell.length_b   1.000
_cell.length_c   1.000
_cell.angle_alpha   90.00
_cell.angle_beta   90.00
_cell.angle_gamma   90.00
#
_symmetry.space_group_name_H-M   'P 1'
#
loop_
_entity.id
_entity.type
_entity.pdbx_description
1 polymer ?
#
loop_
_entity_poly.entity_id
_entity_poly.type
_entity_poly.pdbx_seq_one_letter_code
_entity_poly.pdbx_strand_id
1 'polypeptide(L)'
;MTIAATEALTRCIEHREIFHDEMLHLMRLLMRGELSPQIASALLMGLRVKKETVGEITAAAQVMREFATPVVTPNPQDLLDMCGTGGDGSHTFNISTTAMFVAAAAGVPIAKHGNRSASSSSGSADVLEALGANLQLTPEEVAECVAATGIGFMFAPAHHGAMKNVAAVRKELGVRTIFNILGPLTNPAGAANQLMGVFHPDLVGIQVRVLERLGSRHVLVVHGKDGMDEASLGAATMVGELKDGVVREYEIHPEDYGLSMMSNRGIKVSNREESRALVIEALDNVDGVARDIVALNAGLAIYAGNKADSIPEALALAFETISNGSARAKLEEFCAYTRKFQK
;
A
#
# COMPACT_ATOMS: atom_id res chain seq x y z
N MET A 1 10.42 28.28 -1.75
CA MET A 1 10.13 29.43 -0.87
C MET A 1 9.71 28.91 0.49
N THR A 2 9.97 29.66 1.56
CA THR A 2 9.48 29.35 2.90
C THR A 2 8.16 30.08 3.14
N ILE A 3 7.27 29.51 3.94
CA ILE A 3 5.98 30.09 4.33
C ILE A 3 5.87 30.07 5.86
N ALA A 4 5.34 31.12 6.46
CA ALA A 4 5.03 31.09 7.89
C ALA A 4 3.82 30.18 8.16
N ALA A 5 3.80 29.50 9.31
CA ALA A 5 2.67 28.60 9.62
C ALA A 5 1.32 29.32 9.65
N THR A 6 1.26 30.58 10.09
CA THR A 6 0.05 31.41 10.07
C THR A 6 -0.44 31.74 8.66
N GLU A 7 0.47 31.97 7.72
CA GLU A 7 0.13 32.20 6.30
C GLU A 7 -0.39 30.91 5.66
N ALA A 8 0.19 29.76 6.02
CA ALA A 8 -0.30 28.45 5.58
C ALA A 8 -1.74 28.18 6.06
N LEU A 9 -2.03 28.49 7.33
CA LEU A 9 -3.38 28.40 7.86
C LEU A 9 -4.34 29.36 7.14
N THR A 10 -3.90 30.59 6.86
CA THR A 10 -4.70 31.57 6.11
C THR A 10 -5.06 31.05 4.72
N ARG A 11 -4.10 30.46 3.99
CA ARG A 11 -4.39 29.80 2.71
C ARG A 11 -5.44 28.69 2.83
N CYS A 12 -5.31 27.82 3.83
CA CYS A 12 -6.30 26.77 4.07
C CYS A 12 -7.70 27.36 4.35
N ILE A 13 -7.79 28.40 5.19
CA ILE A 13 -9.05 29.10 5.53
C ILE A 13 -9.67 29.73 4.28
N GLU A 14 -8.85 30.29 3.40
CA GLU A 14 -9.28 30.90 2.13
C GLU A 14 -9.54 29.86 1.02
N HIS A 15 -9.49 28.55 1.33
CA HIS A 15 -9.61 27.46 0.35
C HIS A 15 -8.60 27.54 -0.81
N ARG A 16 -7.41 28.09 -0.53
CA ARG A 16 -6.31 28.23 -1.49
C ARG A 16 -5.27 27.13 -1.31
N GLU A 17 -4.71 26.69 -2.43
CA GLU A 17 -3.60 25.73 -2.43
C GLU A 17 -2.36 26.30 -1.72
N ILE A 18 -1.73 25.46 -0.91
CA ILE A 18 -0.36 25.68 -0.45
C ILE A 18 0.56 25.19 -1.57
N PHE A 19 1.40 26.08 -2.10
CA PHE A 19 2.23 25.72 -3.24
C PHE A 19 3.23 24.63 -2.88
N HIS A 20 3.69 23.90 -3.90
CA HIS A 20 4.53 22.71 -3.71
C HIS A 20 5.77 22.97 -2.83
N ASP A 21 6.51 24.05 -3.08
CA ASP A 21 7.69 24.44 -2.33
C ASP A 21 7.39 24.91 -0.90
N GLU A 22 6.24 25.56 -0.70
CA GLU A 22 5.71 25.94 0.62
C GLU A 22 5.33 24.68 1.43
N MET A 23 4.68 23.71 0.80
CA MET A 23 4.31 22.44 1.41
C MET A 23 5.55 21.61 1.78
N LEU A 24 6.58 21.56 0.92
CA LEU A 24 7.87 20.95 1.27
C LEU A 24 8.45 21.54 2.56
N HIS A 25 8.42 22.87 2.69
CA HIS A 25 8.91 23.53 3.90
C HIS A 25 8.09 23.14 5.14
N LEU A 26 6.76 23.26 5.08
CA LEU A 26 5.87 22.95 6.20
C LEU A 26 5.98 21.49 6.64
N MET A 27 6.05 20.56 5.70
CA MET A 27 6.19 19.15 5.99
C MET A 27 7.52 18.83 6.64
N ARG A 28 8.61 19.53 6.28
CA ARG A 28 9.91 19.38 6.96
C ARG A 28 9.82 19.87 8.41
N LEU A 29 9.14 20.99 8.68
CA LEU A 29 8.91 21.47 10.05
C LEU A 29 8.10 20.44 10.86
N LEU A 30 7.03 19.88 10.28
CA LEU A 30 6.23 18.81 10.90
C LEU A 30 7.08 17.58 11.21
N MET A 31 7.87 17.09 10.24
CA MET A 31 8.70 15.90 10.40
C MET A 31 9.87 16.11 11.37
N ARG A 32 10.32 17.35 11.58
CA ARG A 32 11.31 17.71 12.61
C ARG A 32 10.72 17.95 14.00
N GLY A 33 9.39 18.06 14.11
CA GLY A 33 8.72 18.40 15.37
C GLY A 33 8.85 19.88 15.75
N GLU A 34 9.04 20.75 14.75
CA GLU A 34 9.25 22.19 14.94
C GLU A 34 7.93 22.99 14.93
N LEU A 35 6.79 22.36 14.62
CA LEU A 35 5.46 22.95 14.76
C LEU A 35 4.81 22.54 16.08
N SER A 36 4.13 23.48 16.74
CA SER A 36 3.35 23.16 17.93
C SER A 36 2.18 22.22 17.58
N PRO A 37 1.73 21.37 18.52
CA PRO A 37 0.59 20.49 18.30
C PRO A 37 -0.67 21.22 17.82
N GLN A 38 -0.93 22.44 18.33
CA GLN A 38 -2.09 23.24 17.97
C GLN A 38 -2.04 23.69 16.50
N ILE A 39 -0.87 24.14 16.04
CA ILE A 39 -0.66 24.56 14.65
C ILE A 39 -0.71 23.35 13.71
N ALA A 40 -0.09 22.23 14.09
CA ALA A 40 -0.15 20.98 13.34
C ALA A 40 -1.61 20.51 13.18
N SER A 41 -2.39 20.47 14.27
CA SER A 41 -3.81 20.11 14.22
C SER A 41 -4.62 21.04 13.30
N ALA A 42 -4.43 22.36 13.43
CA ALA A 42 -5.12 23.34 12.60
C ALA A 42 -4.77 23.19 11.11
N LEU A 43 -3.50 22.93 10.79
CA LEU A 43 -3.04 22.72 9.42
C LEU A 43 -3.63 21.45 8.82
N LEU A 44 -3.59 20.33 9.55
CA LEU A 44 -4.15 19.06 9.08
C LEU A 44 -5.66 19.13 8.86
N MET A 45 -6.38 19.81 9.75
CA MET A 45 -7.81 20.03 9.58
C MET A 45 -8.11 20.99 8.42
N GLY A 46 -7.33 22.07 8.28
CA GLY A 46 -7.47 23.01 7.17
C GLY A 46 -7.27 22.34 5.81
N LEU A 47 -6.21 21.53 5.67
CA LEU A 47 -5.93 20.72 4.48
C LEU A 47 -7.10 19.77 4.17
N ARG A 48 -7.60 19.07 5.19
CA ARG A 48 -8.67 18.10 5.03
C ARG A 48 -9.99 18.74 4.60
N VAL A 49 -10.36 19.88 5.19
CA VAL A 49 -11.59 20.62 4.86
C VAL A 49 -11.48 21.25 3.47
N LYS A 50 -10.32 21.80 3.11
CA LYS A 50 -10.04 22.31 1.76
C LYS A 50 -10.05 21.21 0.70
N LYS A 51 -9.70 19.99 1.09
CA LYS A 51 -9.25 18.87 0.25
C LYS A 51 -7.84 19.13 -0.31
N GLU A 52 -6.97 18.14 -0.12
CA GLU A 52 -5.58 18.20 -0.50
C GLU A 52 -5.42 18.10 -2.04
N THR A 53 -4.54 18.91 -2.62
CA THR A 53 -4.25 18.86 -4.05
C THR A 53 -3.18 17.83 -4.37
N VAL A 54 -3.07 17.44 -5.64
CA VAL A 54 -1.95 16.60 -6.12
C VAL A 54 -0.59 17.24 -5.77
N GLY A 55 -0.45 18.57 -5.91
CA GLY A 55 0.79 19.27 -5.60
C GLY A 55 1.18 19.19 -4.13
N GLU A 56 0.21 19.36 -3.23
CA GLU A 56 0.37 19.26 -1.78
C GLU A 56 0.73 17.83 -1.35
N ILE A 57 0.03 16.83 -1.88
CA ILE A 57 0.27 15.41 -1.56
C ILE A 57 1.65 14.97 -2.08
N THR A 58 2.03 15.34 -3.31
CA THR A 58 3.36 15.05 -3.86
C THR A 58 4.46 15.64 -2.97
N ALA A 59 4.36 16.91 -2.57
CA ALA A 59 5.35 17.55 -1.69
C ALA A 59 5.43 16.85 -0.32
N ALA A 60 4.29 16.53 0.27
CA ALA A 60 4.25 15.83 1.55
C ALA A 60 4.87 14.43 1.48
N ALA A 61 4.59 13.67 0.41
CA ALA A 61 5.19 12.37 0.17
C ALA A 61 6.70 12.45 -0.06
N GLN A 62 7.19 13.44 -0.80
CA GLN A 62 8.63 13.66 -0.99
C GLN A 62 9.35 13.88 0.34
N VAL A 63 8.83 14.75 1.21
CA VAL A 63 9.42 14.97 2.52
C VAL A 63 9.36 13.71 3.38
N MET A 64 8.28 12.95 3.33
CA MET A 64 8.24 11.68 4.07
C MET A 64 9.27 10.66 3.56
N ARG A 65 9.56 10.63 2.26
CA ARG A 65 10.65 9.83 1.68
C ARG A 65 12.04 10.35 2.12
N GLU A 66 12.24 11.67 2.20
CA GLU A 66 13.49 12.29 2.69
C GLU A 66 13.83 11.86 4.13
N PHE A 67 12.81 11.66 4.98
CA PHE A 67 12.96 11.29 6.39
C PHE A 67 12.86 9.78 6.65
N ALA A 68 12.63 8.96 5.62
CA ALA A 68 12.54 7.52 5.76
C ALA A 68 13.94 6.89 5.84
N THR A 69 14.10 5.86 6.66
CA THR A 69 15.29 5.00 6.64
C THR A 69 15.21 4.11 5.39
N PRO A 70 16.11 4.27 4.40
CA PRO A 70 15.97 3.62 3.10
C PRO A 70 16.33 2.13 3.16
N VAL A 71 15.72 1.33 2.27
CA VAL A 71 16.15 -0.03 1.96
C VAL A 71 16.84 0.00 0.59
N VAL A 72 18.16 -0.12 0.58
CA VAL A 72 18.93 -0.04 -0.66
C VAL A 72 18.90 -1.38 -1.39
N THR A 73 18.28 -1.42 -2.56
CA THR A 73 18.27 -2.59 -3.45
C THR A 73 18.96 -2.25 -4.78
N PRO A 74 19.55 -3.24 -5.48
CA PRO A 74 20.28 -2.95 -6.73
C PRO A 74 19.36 -2.54 -7.88
N ASN A 75 18.11 -3.01 -7.90
CA ASN A 75 17.16 -2.83 -9.01
C ASN A 75 15.80 -2.29 -8.53
N PRO A 76 15.73 -1.09 -7.95
CA PRO A 76 14.47 -0.51 -7.46
C PRO A 76 13.41 -0.33 -8.56
N GLN A 77 13.86 -0.24 -9.83
CA GLN A 77 12.99 -0.16 -11.00
C GLN A 77 12.17 -1.42 -11.27
N ASP A 78 12.62 -2.57 -10.79
CA ASP A 78 11.95 -3.86 -10.97
C ASP A 78 11.05 -4.21 -9.77
N LEU A 79 11.19 -3.48 -8.66
CA LEU A 79 10.39 -3.71 -7.47
C LEU A 79 8.95 -3.28 -7.68
N LEU A 80 8.04 -4.07 -7.11
CA LEU A 80 6.64 -3.73 -6.93
C LEU A 80 6.37 -3.53 -5.43
N ASP A 81 5.76 -2.39 -5.06
CA ASP A 81 5.07 -2.26 -3.79
C ASP A 81 3.60 -2.63 -3.95
N MET A 82 3.03 -3.26 -2.92
CA MET A 82 1.60 -3.52 -2.87
C MET A 82 1.06 -3.23 -1.48
N CYS A 83 0.43 -2.08 -1.33
CA CYS A 83 -0.13 -1.62 -0.06
C CYS A 83 -1.39 -0.80 -0.30
N GLY A 84 -2.33 -0.91 0.64
CA GLY A 84 -3.55 -0.11 0.65
C GLY A 84 -3.40 1.11 1.56
N THR A 85 -4.23 2.12 1.35
CA THR A 85 -4.41 3.20 2.32
C THR A 85 -4.97 2.71 3.66
N GLY A 86 -5.64 1.55 3.66
CA GLY A 86 -6.42 1.03 4.77
C GLY A 86 -7.64 1.91 5.08
N GLY A 87 -8.42 1.49 6.07
CA GLY A 87 -9.58 2.24 6.52
C GLY A 87 -10.78 2.14 5.58
N ASP A 88 -10.85 1.12 4.73
CA ASP A 88 -12.05 0.77 3.98
C ASP A 88 -13.21 0.29 4.89
N GLY A 89 -12.89 -0.23 6.08
CA GLY A 89 -13.86 -0.77 7.04
C GLY A 89 -14.47 -2.10 6.61
N SER A 90 -13.85 -2.80 5.64
CA SER A 90 -14.37 -4.06 5.11
C SER A 90 -14.18 -5.23 6.08
N HIS A 91 -13.14 -5.16 6.91
CA HIS A 91 -12.70 -6.20 7.85
C HIS A 91 -12.42 -7.55 7.16
N THR A 92 -11.95 -7.50 5.92
CA THR A 92 -11.49 -8.69 5.18
C THR A 92 -10.18 -9.23 5.76
N PHE A 93 -9.87 -10.49 5.46
CA PHE A 93 -8.52 -11.01 5.66
C PHE A 93 -7.50 -10.26 4.81
N ASN A 94 -6.21 -10.44 5.11
CA ASN A 94 -5.12 -9.69 4.48
C ASN A 94 -4.85 -10.10 3.01
N ILE A 95 -5.75 -9.75 2.09
CA ILE A 95 -5.69 -10.08 0.65
C ILE A 95 -4.37 -9.62 0.03
N SER A 96 -3.98 -8.36 0.25
CA SER A 96 -2.73 -7.81 -0.31
C SER A 96 -1.47 -8.47 0.25
N THR A 97 -1.53 -9.10 1.42
CA THR A 97 -0.40 -9.87 1.97
C THR A 97 -0.36 -11.28 1.36
N THR A 98 -1.51 -11.90 1.16
CA THR A 98 -1.59 -13.20 0.47
C THR A 98 -1.16 -13.09 -1.00
N ALA A 99 -1.67 -12.07 -1.71
CA ALA A 99 -1.36 -11.82 -3.11
C ALA A 99 0.13 -11.52 -3.36
N MET A 100 0.84 -10.98 -2.37
CA MET A 100 2.30 -10.79 -2.42
C MET A 100 3.04 -12.11 -2.64
N PHE A 101 2.66 -13.19 -1.95
CA PHE A 101 3.33 -14.49 -2.10
C PHE A 101 3.09 -15.09 -3.49
N VAL A 102 1.89 -14.91 -4.04
CA VAL A 102 1.55 -15.35 -5.39
C VAL A 102 2.35 -14.55 -6.42
N ALA A 103 2.36 -13.21 -6.33
CA ALA A 103 3.11 -12.37 -7.26
C ALA A 103 4.63 -12.63 -7.20
N ALA A 104 5.19 -12.82 -6.00
CA ALA A 104 6.60 -13.16 -5.83
C ALA A 104 6.95 -14.55 -6.37
N ALA A 105 6.07 -15.54 -6.18
CA ALA A 105 6.23 -16.86 -6.78
C ALA A 105 6.15 -16.83 -8.31
N ALA A 106 5.36 -15.91 -8.88
CA ALA A 106 5.33 -15.61 -10.32
C ALA A 106 6.53 -14.76 -10.80
N GLY A 107 7.50 -14.45 -9.92
CA GLY A 107 8.76 -13.80 -10.27
C GLY A 107 8.76 -12.27 -10.16
N VAL A 108 7.74 -11.66 -9.57
CA VAL A 108 7.73 -10.22 -9.27
C VAL A 108 8.57 -9.95 -8.01
N PRO A 109 9.62 -9.11 -8.05
CA PRO A 109 10.31 -8.68 -6.84
C PRO A 109 9.41 -7.76 -6.00
N ILE A 110 9.05 -8.18 -4.79
CA ILE A 110 8.15 -7.43 -3.92
C ILE A 110 8.92 -6.67 -2.84
N ALA A 111 8.63 -5.38 -2.72
CA ALA A 111 9.05 -4.55 -1.61
C ALA A 111 7.79 -3.97 -0.94
N LYS A 112 7.15 -4.77 -0.08
CA LYS A 112 5.87 -4.44 0.54
C LYS A 112 6.06 -3.53 1.74
N HIS A 113 5.51 -2.33 1.67
CA HIS A 113 5.38 -1.48 2.85
C HIS A 113 4.14 -1.88 3.66
N GLY A 114 4.26 -2.00 4.98
CA GLY A 114 3.15 -2.46 5.81
C GLY A 114 3.24 -2.04 7.27
N ASN A 115 2.12 -2.16 7.98
CA ASN A 115 2.02 -1.77 9.38
C ASN A 115 1.09 -2.72 10.16
N ARG A 116 1.03 -2.55 11.47
CA ARG A 116 -0.02 -3.14 12.31
C ARG A 116 -1.35 -2.44 12.04
N SER A 117 -2.44 -3.12 12.35
CA SER A 117 -3.77 -2.53 12.23
C SER A 117 -3.91 -1.26 13.07
N ALA A 118 -4.50 -0.21 12.47
CA ALA A 118 -5.02 0.95 13.20
C ALA A 118 -6.55 0.91 13.36
N SER A 119 -7.27 0.17 12.51
CA SER A 119 -8.74 0.13 12.46
C SER A 119 -9.35 -1.18 11.94
N SER A 120 -8.56 -2.09 11.34
CA SER A 120 -9.00 -3.42 10.92
C SER A 120 -8.84 -4.45 12.05
N SER A 121 -9.37 -5.66 11.85
CA SER A 121 -9.20 -6.79 12.77
C SER A 121 -7.79 -7.39 12.74
N SER A 122 -7.03 -7.17 11.65
CA SER A 122 -5.65 -7.65 11.49
C SER A 122 -4.92 -6.81 10.43
N GLY A 123 -3.74 -6.28 10.75
CA GLY A 123 -2.87 -5.61 9.78
C GLY A 123 -1.92 -6.60 9.11
N SER A 124 -1.21 -6.16 8.06
CA SER A 124 -0.28 -7.02 7.32
C SER A 124 0.85 -7.54 8.22
N ALA A 125 1.35 -6.72 9.15
CA ALA A 125 2.35 -7.16 10.12
C ALA A 125 1.80 -8.24 11.07
N ASP A 126 0.56 -8.08 11.53
CA ASP A 126 -0.05 -8.99 12.50
C ASP A 126 -0.29 -10.39 11.91
N VAL A 127 -0.70 -10.48 10.65
CA VAL A 127 -0.86 -11.78 9.96
C VAL A 127 0.47 -12.42 9.61
N LEU A 128 1.49 -11.64 9.20
CA LEU A 128 2.82 -12.17 8.89
C LEU A 128 3.49 -12.79 10.12
N GLU A 129 3.37 -12.15 11.29
CA GLU A 129 3.82 -12.74 12.56
C GLU A 129 3.07 -14.04 12.89
N ALA A 130 1.75 -14.07 12.67
CA ALA A 130 0.95 -15.29 12.87
C ALA A 130 1.35 -16.42 11.89
N LEU A 131 1.86 -16.07 10.70
CA LEU A 131 2.43 -16.99 9.71
C LEU A 131 3.87 -17.43 10.06
N GLY A 132 4.48 -16.83 11.08
CA GLY A 132 5.80 -17.17 11.58
C GLY A 132 6.96 -16.42 10.92
N ALA A 133 6.70 -15.27 10.29
CA ALA A 133 7.74 -14.37 9.80
C ALA A 133 8.35 -13.56 10.94
N ASN A 134 9.66 -13.33 10.89
CA ASN A 134 10.31 -12.34 11.74
C ASN A 134 10.26 -10.96 11.06
N LEU A 135 9.62 -9.98 11.71
CA LEU A 135 9.48 -8.62 11.18
C LEU A 135 10.48 -7.62 11.75
N GLN A 136 11.30 -8.04 12.73
CA GLN A 136 12.33 -7.19 13.34
C GLN A 136 13.62 -7.28 12.53
N LEU A 137 13.55 -6.83 11.28
CA LEU A 137 14.69 -6.82 10.36
C LEU A 137 15.28 -5.41 10.25
N THR A 138 16.59 -5.31 10.11
CA THR A 138 17.24 -4.06 9.70
C THR A 138 17.00 -3.79 8.21
N PRO A 139 17.17 -2.55 7.72
CA PRO A 139 17.04 -2.25 6.29
C PRO A 139 17.93 -3.12 5.39
N GLU A 140 19.12 -3.46 5.85
CA GLU A 140 20.06 -4.33 5.13
C GLU A 140 19.54 -5.78 5.05
N GLU A 141 18.99 -6.30 6.15
CA GLU A 141 18.38 -7.64 6.20
C GLU A 141 17.12 -7.71 5.34
N VAL A 142 16.34 -6.62 5.24
CA VAL A 142 15.20 -6.53 4.31
C VAL A 142 15.68 -6.60 2.86
N ALA A 143 16.74 -5.86 2.49
CA ALA A 143 17.32 -5.93 1.15
C ALA A 143 17.84 -7.35 0.83
N GLU A 144 18.43 -8.03 1.81
CA GLU A 144 18.84 -9.42 1.67
C GLU A 144 17.65 -10.36 1.45
N CYS A 145 16.53 -10.16 2.16
CA CYS A 145 15.30 -10.93 1.96
C CYS A 145 14.75 -10.76 0.53
N VAL A 146 14.75 -9.53 0.01
CA VAL A 146 14.35 -9.25 -1.39
C VAL A 146 15.23 -10.05 -2.35
N ALA A 147 16.55 -10.01 -2.17
CA ALA A 147 17.50 -10.69 -3.05
C ALA A 147 17.37 -12.23 -2.98
N ALA A 148 17.14 -12.77 -1.79
CA ALA A 148 17.12 -14.22 -1.58
C ALA A 148 15.77 -14.87 -1.91
N THR A 149 14.66 -14.20 -1.60
CA THR A 149 13.31 -14.79 -1.67
C THR A 149 12.41 -14.10 -2.70
N GLY A 150 12.80 -12.92 -3.18
CA GLY A 150 11.94 -12.05 -3.99
C GLY A 150 10.98 -11.20 -3.15
N ILE A 151 11.04 -11.24 -1.82
CA ILE A 151 10.14 -10.51 -0.92
C ILE A 151 10.93 -9.78 0.17
N GLY A 152 10.64 -8.48 0.32
CA GLY A 152 11.02 -7.67 1.47
C GLY A 152 9.81 -7.03 2.09
N PHE A 153 9.61 -7.23 3.40
CA PHE A 153 8.57 -6.54 4.16
C PHE A 153 9.19 -5.40 4.97
N MET A 154 8.75 -4.17 4.69
CA MET A 154 9.21 -2.96 5.38
C MET A 154 8.18 -2.57 6.43
N PHE A 155 8.50 -2.79 7.70
CA PHE A 155 7.61 -2.46 8.81
C PHE A 155 7.64 -0.94 9.09
N ALA A 156 6.54 -0.24 8.82
CA ALA A 156 6.49 1.22 8.79
C ALA A 156 7.12 1.93 10.01
N PRO A 157 6.92 1.48 11.28
CA PRO A 157 7.55 2.11 12.44
C PRO A 157 9.08 2.06 12.44
N ALA A 158 9.69 1.04 11.79
CA ALA A 158 11.14 0.91 11.67
C ALA A 158 11.74 1.87 10.63
N HIS A 159 10.96 2.24 9.61
CA HIS A 159 11.43 3.10 8.51
C HIS A 159 11.02 4.56 8.66
N HIS A 160 9.91 4.87 9.35
CA HIS A 160 9.36 6.22 9.41
C HIS A 160 9.45 6.83 10.83
N GLY A 161 10.66 6.88 11.40
CA GLY A 161 10.88 7.36 12.77
C GLY A 161 10.42 8.80 13.02
N ALA A 162 10.43 9.67 12.00
CA ALA A 162 9.94 11.05 12.09
C ALA A 162 8.42 11.15 12.36
N MET A 163 7.65 10.10 12.07
CA MET A 163 6.20 10.09 12.29
C MET A 163 5.81 10.19 13.77
N LYS A 164 6.75 9.93 14.70
CA LYS A 164 6.53 10.15 16.14
C LYS A 164 6.12 11.60 16.47
N ASN A 165 6.59 12.55 15.67
CA ASN A 165 6.35 13.99 15.88
C ASN A 165 4.89 14.39 15.58
N VAL A 166 4.17 13.61 14.78
CA VAL A 166 2.75 13.85 14.44
C VAL A 166 1.81 12.80 15.02
N ALA A 167 2.33 11.75 15.66
CA ALA A 167 1.55 10.62 16.15
C ALA A 167 0.50 11.02 17.20
N ALA A 168 0.90 11.86 18.18
CA ALA A 168 -0.01 12.31 19.24
C ALA A 168 -1.17 13.15 18.67
N VAL A 169 -0.85 14.12 17.81
CA VAL A 169 -1.83 14.97 17.12
C VAL A 169 -2.83 14.12 16.31
N ARG A 170 -2.33 13.17 15.52
CA ARG A 170 -3.19 12.29 14.71
C ARG A 170 -4.12 11.44 15.58
N LYS A 171 -3.61 10.91 16.70
CA LYS A 171 -4.39 10.11 17.64
C LYS A 171 -5.49 10.96 18.30
N GLU A 172 -5.18 12.18 18.70
CA GLU A 172 -6.12 13.09 19.34
C GLU A 172 -7.22 13.58 18.38
N LEU A 173 -6.85 13.90 17.14
CA LEU A 173 -7.84 14.27 16.10
C LEU A 173 -8.83 13.14 15.80
N GLY A 174 -8.38 11.88 15.80
CA GLY A 174 -9.24 10.70 15.58
C GLY A 174 -9.89 10.60 14.20
N VAL A 175 -9.62 11.54 13.29
CA VAL A 175 -10.15 11.60 11.93
C VAL A 175 -9.06 11.43 10.88
N ARG A 176 -9.45 11.10 9.64
CA ARG A 176 -8.51 10.98 8.52
C ARG A 176 -7.96 12.35 8.12
N THR A 177 -6.65 12.39 7.89
CA THR A 177 -5.90 13.55 7.41
C THR A 177 -5.05 13.13 6.20
N ILE A 178 -4.32 14.08 5.59
CA ILE A 178 -3.35 13.78 4.52
C ILE A 178 -2.44 12.58 4.85
N PHE A 179 -2.04 12.39 6.11
CA PHE A 179 -1.19 11.26 6.52
C PHE A 179 -1.80 9.87 6.29
N ASN A 180 -3.12 9.77 6.16
CA ASN A 180 -3.79 8.49 5.87
C ASN A 180 -3.64 8.06 4.39
N ILE A 181 -3.30 8.98 3.49
CA ILE A 181 -3.06 8.69 2.07
C ILE A 181 -1.56 8.74 1.69
N LEU A 182 -0.70 9.19 2.62
CA LEU A 182 0.75 9.26 2.38
C LEU A 182 1.47 7.93 2.59
N GLY A 183 0.99 7.03 3.45
CA GLY A 183 1.69 5.77 3.77
C GLY A 183 2.07 4.93 2.55
N PRO A 184 1.13 4.69 1.61
CA PRO A 184 1.44 4.00 0.36
C PRO A 184 2.40 4.75 -0.58
N LEU A 185 2.54 6.07 -0.43
CA LEU A 185 3.40 6.89 -1.28
C LEU A 185 4.87 6.90 -0.83
N THR A 186 5.20 6.29 0.31
CA THR A 186 6.49 6.49 0.99
C THR A 186 7.34 5.22 1.10
N ASN A 187 7.17 4.28 0.16
CA ASN A 187 7.92 3.02 0.12
C ASN A 187 9.44 3.23 0.31
N PRO A 188 10.05 2.70 1.39
CA PRO A 188 11.46 2.93 1.71
C PRO A 188 12.46 2.32 0.72
N ALA A 189 12.04 1.34 -0.10
CA ALA A 189 12.89 0.72 -1.11
C ALA A 189 12.87 1.46 -2.47
N GLY A 190 12.06 2.51 -2.59
CA GLY A 190 11.94 3.28 -3.83
C GLY A 190 11.35 2.46 -4.98
N ALA A 191 10.44 1.53 -4.68
CA ALA A 191 9.79 0.69 -5.69
C ALA A 191 9.16 1.54 -6.80
N ALA A 192 9.58 1.30 -8.05
CA ALA A 192 9.10 2.07 -9.19
C ALA A 192 7.70 1.64 -9.66
N ASN A 193 7.31 0.40 -9.36
CA ASN A 193 6.01 -0.14 -9.72
C ASN A 193 5.13 -0.29 -8.48
N GLN A 194 3.82 -0.18 -8.63
CA GLN A 194 2.92 -0.25 -7.47
C GLN A 194 1.51 -0.75 -7.78
N LEU A 195 0.97 -1.60 -6.93
CA LEU A 195 -0.47 -1.85 -6.81
C LEU A 195 -0.97 -1.19 -5.52
N MET A 196 -1.75 -0.11 -5.64
CA MET A 196 -2.21 0.68 -4.51
C MET A 196 -3.72 0.61 -4.35
N GLY A 197 -4.15 0.10 -3.20
CA GLY A 197 -5.52 0.17 -2.76
C GLY A 197 -5.89 1.55 -2.20
N VAL A 198 -7.06 2.09 -2.56
CA VAL A 198 -7.58 3.32 -1.93
C VAL A 198 -8.99 3.16 -1.38
N PHE A 199 -9.26 3.74 -0.20
CA PHE A 199 -10.55 3.62 0.48
C PHE A 199 -11.68 4.48 -0.13
N HIS A 200 -11.38 5.36 -1.10
CA HIS A 200 -12.36 6.31 -1.66
C HIS A 200 -12.14 6.48 -3.17
N PRO A 201 -13.21 6.57 -3.98
CA PRO A 201 -13.11 6.63 -5.44
C PRO A 201 -12.30 7.84 -5.94
N ASP A 202 -12.48 9.03 -5.33
CA ASP A 202 -11.70 10.23 -5.70
C ASP A 202 -10.18 10.03 -5.60
N LEU A 203 -9.71 9.13 -4.73
CA LEU A 203 -8.29 8.88 -4.55
C LEU A 203 -7.67 8.10 -5.71
N VAL A 204 -8.46 7.41 -6.54
CA VAL A 204 -7.95 6.66 -7.69
C VAL A 204 -7.20 7.61 -8.64
N GLY A 205 -7.88 8.65 -9.11
CA GLY A 205 -7.29 9.66 -9.99
C GLY A 205 -6.24 10.54 -9.31
N ILE A 206 -6.41 10.84 -8.02
CA ILE A 206 -5.45 11.67 -7.28
C ILE A 206 -4.12 10.94 -7.09
N GLN A 207 -4.16 9.72 -6.56
CA GLN A 207 -2.94 8.98 -6.19
C GLN A 207 -2.13 8.56 -7.42
N VAL A 208 -2.78 8.17 -8.53
CA VAL A 208 -2.05 7.81 -9.76
C VAL A 208 -1.27 9.00 -10.32
N ARG A 209 -1.84 10.22 -10.27
CA ARG A 209 -1.16 11.46 -10.70
C ARG A 209 -0.08 11.90 -9.70
N VAL A 210 -0.26 11.63 -8.41
CA VAL A 210 0.79 11.86 -7.41
C VAL A 210 1.98 10.93 -7.69
N LEU A 211 1.73 9.65 -7.96
CA LEU A 211 2.77 8.65 -8.24
C LEU A 211 3.51 8.95 -9.55
N GLU A 212 2.82 9.42 -10.58
CA GLU A 212 3.42 9.97 -11.80
C GLU A 212 4.44 11.08 -11.47
N ARG A 213 4.04 12.08 -10.67
CA ARG A 213 4.93 13.18 -10.25
C ARG A 213 6.06 12.73 -9.33
N LEU A 214 5.89 11.64 -8.59
CA LEU A 214 6.92 11.03 -7.75
C LEU A 214 7.87 10.13 -8.53
N GLY A 215 7.66 9.95 -9.84
CA GLY A 215 8.55 9.20 -10.73
C GLY A 215 8.29 7.69 -10.80
N SER A 216 7.10 7.23 -10.42
CA SER A 216 6.68 5.84 -10.62
C SER A 216 6.57 5.50 -12.12
N ARG A 217 6.66 4.21 -12.46
CA ARG A 217 6.70 3.70 -13.83
C ARG A 217 5.42 2.97 -14.23
N HIS A 218 5.12 1.87 -13.55
CA HIS A 218 3.91 1.09 -13.78
C HIS A 218 3.09 0.98 -12.49
N VAL A 219 1.95 1.65 -12.46
CA VAL A 219 1.10 1.73 -11.26
C VAL A 219 -0.32 1.36 -11.60
N LEU A 220 -0.95 0.58 -10.72
CA LEU A 220 -2.40 0.45 -10.65
C LEU A 220 -2.88 0.98 -9.30
N VAL A 221 -3.71 2.02 -9.32
CA VAL A 221 -4.47 2.46 -8.15
C VAL A 221 -5.88 1.92 -8.26
N VAL A 222 -6.35 1.18 -7.25
CA VAL A 222 -7.61 0.44 -7.31
C VAL A 222 -8.56 0.81 -6.17
N HIS A 223 -9.86 0.83 -6.49
CA HIS A 223 -10.94 0.98 -5.52
C HIS A 223 -12.11 0.08 -5.90
N GLY A 224 -12.43 -0.90 -5.04
CA GLY A 224 -13.63 -1.72 -5.19
C GLY A 224 -14.88 -0.88 -4.90
N LYS A 225 -15.89 -0.91 -5.78
CA LYS A 225 -17.13 -0.13 -5.60
C LYS A 225 -18.01 -0.61 -4.43
N ASP A 226 -17.66 -1.73 -3.82
CA ASP A 226 -18.18 -2.18 -2.53
C ASP A 226 -17.46 -1.53 -1.33
N GLY A 227 -16.54 -0.61 -1.59
CA GLY A 227 -15.82 0.20 -0.61
C GLY A 227 -14.42 -0.30 -0.27
N MET A 228 -13.99 -1.44 -0.82
CA MET A 228 -12.70 -2.06 -0.52
C MET A 228 -11.52 -1.27 -1.08
N ASP A 229 -10.40 -1.26 -0.36
CA ASP A 229 -9.10 -0.79 -0.88
C ASP A 229 -8.33 -1.93 -1.55
N GLU A 230 -9.02 -2.78 -2.30
CA GLU A 230 -8.50 -3.83 -3.18
C GLU A 230 -9.35 -3.92 -4.44
N ALA A 231 -8.90 -4.70 -5.43
CA ALA A 231 -9.81 -5.17 -6.47
C ALA A 231 -10.84 -6.14 -5.87
N SER A 232 -12.11 -5.85 -6.12
CA SER A 232 -13.23 -6.58 -5.53
C SER A 232 -13.78 -7.66 -6.46
N LEU A 233 -14.29 -8.73 -5.85
CA LEU A 233 -15.11 -9.75 -6.53
C LEU A 233 -16.60 -9.38 -6.56
N GLY A 234 -17.02 -8.24 -6.03
CA GLY A 234 -18.44 -7.89 -5.96
C GLY A 234 -18.62 -6.59 -5.17
N ALA A 235 -18.39 -5.43 -5.78
CA ALA A 235 -18.70 -5.06 -7.16
C ALA A 235 -17.48 -4.76 -8.07
N ALA A 236 -17.71 -4.03 -9.17
CA ALA A 236 -16.67 -3.57 -10.08
C ALA A 236 -15.57 -2.76 -9.37
N THR A 237 -14.39 -2.70 -9.97
CA THR A 237 -13.22 -1.99 -9.44
C THR A 237 -12.84 -0.83 -10.35
N MET A 238 -12.76 0.37 -9.80
CA MET A 238 -12.19 1.53 -10.47
C MET A 238 -10.66 1.41 -10.49
N VAL A 239 -10.04 1.71 -11.63
CA VAL A 239 -8.60 1.58 -11.84
C VAL A 239 -8.04 2.88 -12.41
N GLY A 240 -7.01 3.42 -11.76
CA GLY A 240 -6.13 4.46 -12.30
C GLY A 240 -4.78 3.83 -12.62
N GLU A 241 -4.48 3.71 -13.91
CA GLU A 241 -3.24 3.11 -14.40
C GLU A 241 -2.26 4.20 -14.83
N LEU A 242 -1.01 4.12 -14.38
CA LEU A 242 0.12 4.81 -15.00
C LEU A 242 0.98 3.75 -15.67
N LYS A 243 1.15 3.86 -16.99
CA LYS A 243 2.05 2.99 -17.76
C LYS A 243 2.63 3.78 -18.93
N ASP A 244 3.93 3.64 -19.18
CA ASP A 244 4.64 4.35 -20.25
C ASP A 244 4.46 5.88 -20.20
N GLY A 245 4.35 6.44 -19.00
CA GLY A 245 4.13 7.88 -18.80
C GLY A 245 2.72 8.38 -19.15
N VAL A 246 1.77 7.46 -19.34
CA VAL A 246 0.37 7.80 -19.64
C VAL A 246 -0.53 7.35 -18.49
N VAL A 247 -1.32 8.28 -17.96
CA VAL A 247 -2.38 7.99 -17.00
C VAL A 247 -3.68 7.66 -17.72
N ARG A 248 -4.29 6.53 -17.37
CA ARG A 248 -5.62 6.10 -17.83
C ARG A 248 -6.49 5.76 -16.64
N GLU A 249 -7.78 6.06 -16.76
CA GLU A 249 -8.78 5.68 -15.77
C GLU A 249 -9.84 4.81 -16.46
N TYR A 250 -10.12 3.65 -15.89
CA TYR A 250 -11.09 2.68 -16.41
C TYR A 250 -11.69 1.86 -15.26
N GLU A 251 -12.58 0.94 -15.61
CA GLU A 251 -13.25 0.05 -14.67
C GLU A 251 -13.09 -1.39 -15.13
N ILE A 252 -12.92 -2.29 -14.17
CA ILE A 252 -12.85 -3.73 -14.41
C ILE A 252 -13.91 -4.44 -13.57
N HIS A 253 -14.45 -5.52 -14.12
CA HIS A 253 -15.38 -6.42 -13.46
C HIS A 253 -14.74 -7.80 -13.30
N PRO A 254 -15.05 -8.56 -12.25
CA PRO A 254 -14.65 -9.96 -12.15
C PRO A 254 -15.01 -10.77 -13.40
N GLU A 255 -16.18 -10.50 -13.97
CA GLU A 255 -16.71 -11.14 -15.17
C GLU A 255 -15.86 -10.91 -16.43
N ASP A 256 -15.14 -9.78 -16.51
CA ASP A 256 -14.23 -9.50 -17.62
C ASP A 256 -13.11 -10.54 -17.72
N TYR A 257 -12.87 -11.27 -16.62
CA TYR A 257 -11.85 -12.29 -16.50
C TYR A 257 -12.42 -13.69 -16.20
N GLY A 258 -13.72 -13.88 -16.42
CA GLY A 258 -14.39 -15.18 -16.20
C GLY A 258 -14.61 -15.55 -14.73
N LEU A 259 -14.41 -14.61 -13.80
CA LEU A 259 -14.74 -14.79 -12.39
C LEU A 259 -16.22 -14.45 -12.15
N SER A 260 -16.84 -15.16 -11.23
CA SER A 260 -18.21 -14.84 -10.80
C SER A 260 -18.17 -13.77 -9.72
N MET A 261 -19.12 -12.83 -9.78
CA MET A 261 -19.34 -11.92 -8.66
C MET A 261 -19.64 -12.68 -7.36
N MET A 262 -18.91 -12.36 -6.29
CA MET A 262 -19.01 -13.02 -4.99
C MET A 262 -19.08 -12.01 -3.85
N SER A 263 -19.87 -12.35 -2.82
CA SER A 263 -20.02 -11.51 -1.63
C SER A 263 -18.76 -11.57 -0.76
N ASN A 264 -18.29 -10.40 -0.29
CA ASN A 264 -17.17 -10.32 0.65
C ASN A 264 -17.47 -10.88 2.06
N ARG A 265 -18.71 -11.29 2.36
CA ARG A 265 -19.09 -11.82 3.69
C ARG A 265 -18.28 -13.04 4.10
N GLY A 266 -17.93 -13.92 3.15
CA GLY A 266 -17.19 -15.15 3.42
C GLY A 266 -15.71 -14.94 3.77
N ILE A 267 -15.19 -13.72 3.57
CA ILE A 267 -13.77 -13.40 3.78
C ILE A 267 -13.55 -12.34 4.87
N LYS A 268 -14.59 -12.02 5.63
CA LYS A 268 -14.48 -11.16 6.81
C LYS A 268 -13.89 -11.93 7.98
N VAL A 269 -13.00 -11.28 8.72
CA VAL A 269 -12.29 -11.87 9.85
C VAL A 269 -12.34 -10.97 11.07
N SER A 270 -12.34 -11.56 12.25
CA SER A 270 -12.41 -10.86 13.53
C SER A 270 -11.06 -10.76 14.24
N ASN A 271 -10.08 -11.57 13.83
CA ASN A 271 -8.74 -11.62 14.42
C ASN A 271 -7.69 -12.10 13.40
N ARG A 272 -6.41 -12.03 13.79
CA ARG A 272 -5.28 -12.42 12.93
C ARG A 272 -5.23 -13.93 12.67
N GLU A 273 -5.75 -14.77 13.58
CA GLU A 273 -5.77 -16.22 13.44
C GLU A 273 -6.76 -16.68 12.36
N GLU A 274 -7.94 -16.06 12.30
CA GLU A 274 -8.91 -16.21 11.20
C GLU A 274 -8.32 -15.68 9.88
N SER A 275 -7.66 -14.51 9.90
CA SER A 275 -6.96 -14.00 8.71
C SER A 275 -5.91 -15.00 8.22
N ARG A 276 -5.14 -15.59 9.14
CA ARG A 276 -4.15 -16.62 8.82
C ARG A 276 -4.82 -17.83 8.18
N ALA A 277 -5.93 -18.33 8.73
CA ALA A 277 -6.63 -19.49 8.17
C ALA A 277 -7.03 -19.26 6.70
N LEU A 278 -7.60 -18.11 6.37
CA LEU A 278 -7.97 -17.76 4.99
C LEU A 278 -6.76 -17.53 4.07
N VAL A 279 -5.63 -17.04 4.60
CA VAL A 279 -4.36 -17.00 3.84
C VAL A 279 -3.94 -18.42 3.45
N ILE A 280 -3.94 -19.36 4.41
CA ILE A 280 -3.57 -20.75 4.15
C ILE A 280 -4.53 -21.37 3.12
N GLU A 281 -5.84 -21.22 3.33
CA GLU A 281 -6.89 -21.73 2.44
C GLU A 281 -6.73 -21.26 0.99
N ALA A 282 -6.48 -19.96 0.79
CA ALA A 282 -6.27 -19.39 -0.53
C ALA A 282 -5.00 -19.94 -1.21
N LEU A 283 -3.90 -20.09 -0.46
CA LEU A 283 -2.62 -20.57 -0.98
C LEU A 283 -2.57 -22.09 -1.18
N ASP A 284 -3.41 -22.84 -0.47
CA ASP A 284 -3.59 -24.29 -0.64
C ASP A 284 -4.56 -24.62 -1.80
N ASN A 285 -4.94 -23.61 -2.59
CA ASN A 285 -5.82 -23.73 -3.75
C ASN A 285 -7.21 -24.30 -3.43
N VAL A 286 -7.76 -23.99 -2.25
CA VAL A 286 -9.14 -24.34 -1.92
C VAL A 286 -10.09 -23.47 -2.75
N ASP A 287 -11.01 -24.10 -3.47
CA ASP A 287 -12.04 -23.40 -4.26
C ASP A 287 -12.87 -22.47 -3.36
N GLY A 288 -12.89 -21.17 -3.67
CA GLY A 288 -13.72 -20.21 -2.94
C GLY A 288 -13.30 -18.76 -3.09
N VAL A 289 -14.06 -17.89 -2.43
CA VAL A 289 -13.89 -16.42 -2.48
C VAL A 289 -12.47 -15.99 -2.12
N ALA A 290 -11.85 -16.64 -1.12
CA ALA A 290 -10.52 -16.29 -0.65
C ALA A 290 -9.45 -16.53 -1.73
N ARG A 291 -9.50 -17.65 -2.44
CA ARG A 291 -8.59 -17.94 -3.55
C ARG A 291 -8.79 -16.94 -4.69
N ASP A 292 -10.03 -16.77 -5.12
CA ASP A 292 -10.32 -16.02 -6.35
C ASP A 292 -10.00 -14.52 -6.19
N ILE A 293 -10.24 -13.93 -5.00
CA ILE A 293 -9.90 -12.51 -4.75
C ILE A 293 -8.39 -12.32 -4.63
N VAL A 294 -7.67 -13.31 -4.11
CA VAL A 294 -6.21 -13.32 -4.04
C VAL A 294 -5.63 -13.46 -5.44
N ALA A 295 -6.16 -14.36 -6.26
CA ALA A 295 -5.75 -14.50 -7.66
C ALA A 295 -5.99 -13.20 -8.45
N LEU A 296 -7.14 -12.54 -8.27
CA LEU A 296 -7.44 -11.25 -8.89
C LEU A 296 -6.41 -10.18 -8.53
N ASN A 297 -6.17 -9.96 -7.24
CA ASN A 297 -5.22 -8.93 -6.79
C ASN A 297 -3.76 -9.31 -7.12
N ALA A 298 -3.40 -10.60 -7.09
CA ALA A 298 -2.09 -11.07 -7.51
C ALA A 298 -1.88 -10.91 -9.02
N GLY A 299 -2.90 -11.16 -9.85
CA GLY A 299 -2.85 -10.91 -11.29
C GLY A 299 -2.59 -9.44 -11.60
N LEU A 300 -3.26 -8.51 -10.91
CA LEU A 300 -2.97 -7.09 -11.03
C LEU A 300 -1.53 -6.75 -10.59
N ALA A 301 -1.04 -7.37 -9.52
CA ALA A 301 0.34 -7.20 -9.06
C ALA A 301 1.38 -7.75 -10.07
N ILE A 302 1.10 -8.90 -10.69
CA ILE A 302 1.94 -9.52 -11.74
C ILE A 302 1.99 -8.63 -12.98
N TYR A 303 0.85 -8.08 -13.39
CA TYR A 303 0.76 -7.14 -14.49
C TYR A 303 1.53 -5.84 -14.19
N ALA A 304 1.29 -5.20 -13.04
CA ALA A 304 2.01 -4.00 -12.62
C ALA A 304 3.51 -4.26 -12.41
N GLY A 305 3.88 -5.49 -12.04
CA GLY A 305 5.24 -5.97 -11.89
C GLY A 305 5.94 -6.37 -13.20
N ASN A 306 5.29 -6.13 -14.36
CA ASN A 306 5.81 -6.42 -15.70
C ASN A 306 6.22 -7.88 -15.91
N LYS A 307 5.46 -8.83 -15.35
CA LYS A 307 5.65 -10.28 -15.57
C LYS A 307 4.60 -10.90 -16.49
N ALA A 308 3.68 -10.09 -17.00
CA ALA A 308 2.72 -10.43 -18.04
C ALA A 308 2.34 -9.15 -18.82
N ASP A 309 1.98 -9.30 -20.10
CA ASP A 309 1.71 -8.15 -20.98
C ASP A 309 0.26 -7.63 -20.84
N SER A 310 -0.62 -8.44 -20.23
CA SER A 310 -2.02 -8.11 -20.02
C SER A 310 -2.56 -8.65 -18.69
N ILE A 311 -3.65 -8.04 -18.17
CA ILE A 311 -4.32 -8.51 -16.95
C ILE A 311 -4.83 -9.96 -17.09
N PRO A 312 -5.44 -10.40 -18.22
CA PRO A 312 -5.86 -11.78 -18.39
C PRO A 312 -4.72 -12.80 -18.29
N GLU A 313 -3.58 -12.53 -18.93
CA GLU A 313 -2.39 -13.39 -18.83
C GLU A 313 -1.83 -13.42 -17.40
N ALA A 314 -1.77 -12.26 -16.74
CA ALA A 314 -1.30 -12.14 -15.37
C ALA A 314 -2.20 -12.91 -14.39
N LEU A 315 -3.52 -12.88 -14.61
CA LEU A 315 -4.49 -13.60 -13.80
C LEU A 315 -4.37 -15.12 -14.01
N ALA A 316 -4.20 -15.57 -15.25
CA ALA A 316 -3.95 -16.98 -15.53
C ALA A 316 -2.69 -17.48 -14.81
N LEU A 317 -1.60 -16.68 -14.83
CA LEU A 317 -0.38 -16.98 -14.10
C LEU A 317 -0.58 -16.99 -12.58
N ALA A 318 -1.40 -16.09 -12.04
CA ALA A 318 -1.75 -16.09 -10.62
C ALA A 318 -2.45 -17.39 -10.20
N PHE A 319 -3.46 -17.84 -10.96
CA PHE A 319 -4.15 -19.11 -10.71
C PHE A 319 -3.21 -20.31 -10.85
N GLU A 320 -2.37 -20.34 -11.88
CA GLU A 320 -1.37 -21.40 -12.05
C GLU A 320 -0.43 -21.48 -10.83
N THR A 321 0.10 -20.33 -10.40
CA THR A 321 1.04 -20.21 -9.27
C THR A 321 0.44 -20.65 -7.93
N ILE A 322 -0.86 -20.42 -7.73
CA ILE A 322 -1.60 -20.94 -6.58
C ILE A 322 -1.78 -22.46 -6.74
N SER A 323 -2.28 -22.93 -7.88
CA SER A 323 -2.64 -24.33 -8.10
C SER A 323 -1.45 -25.30 -8.06
N ASN A 324 -0.26 -24.86 -8.46
CA ASN A 324 0.95 -25.67 -8.46
C ASN A 324 1.72 -25.65 -7.12
N GLY A 325 1.20 -24.93 -6.12
CA GLY A 325 1.78 -24.84 -4.77
C GLY A 325 2.97 -23.89 -4.63
N SER A 326 3.40 -23.20 -5.70
CA SER A 326 4.54 -22.29 -5.66
C SER A 326 4.29 -21.09 -4.75
N ALA A 327 3.07 -20.56 -4.72
CA ALA A 327 2.71 -19.48 -3.81
C ALA A 327 2.84 -19.89 -2.33
N ARG A 328 2.42 -21.12 -2.01
CA ARG A 328 2.56 -21.69 -0.67
C ARG A 328 4.02 -21.87 -0.27
N ALA A 329 4.82 -22.45 -1.17
CA ALA A 329 6.25 -22.63 -0.96
C ALA A 329 6.97 -21.29 -0.76
N LYS A 330 6.57 -20.25 -1.50
CA LYS A 330 7.13 -18.89 -1.38
C LYS A 330 6.86 -18.26 0.00
N LEU A 331 5.68 -18.47 0.56
CA LEU A 331 5.38 -18.07 1.94
C LEU A 331 6.32 -18.76 2.93
N GLU A 332 6.49 -20.07 2.80
CA GLU A 332 7.33 -20.86 3.70
C GLU A 332 8.81 -20.46 3.60
N GLU A 333 9.29 -20.23 2.38
CA GLU A 333 10.63 -19.74 2.07
C GLU A 333 10.88 -18.37 2.72
N PHE A 334 9.98 -17.40 2.52
CA PHE A 334 10.09 -16.07 3.13
C PHE A 334 10.11 -16.14 4.66
N CYS A 335 9.16 -16.85 5.27
CA CYS A 335 9.11 -17.00 6.71
C CYS A 335 10.37 -17.71 7.25
N ALA A 336 10.88 -18.74 6.57
CA ALA A 336 12.11 -19.43 6.96
C ALA A 336 13.34 -18.54 6.84
N TYR A 337 13.42 -17.71 5.79
CA TYR A 337 14.55 -16.81 5.57
C TYR A 337 14.61 -15.72 6.63
N THR A 338 13.48 -15.06 6.92
CA THR A 338 13.43 -13.98 7.93
C THR A 338 13.81 -14.48 9.34
N ARG A 339 13.52 -15.73 9.68
CA ARG A 339 13.91 -16.34 10.97
C ARG A 339 15.41 -16.55 11.14
N LYS A 340 16.22 -16.54 10.07
CA LYS A 340 17.68 -16.61 10.19
C LYS A 340 18.27 -15.41 10.94
N PHE A 341 17.55 -14.28 10.93
CA PHE A 341 17.92 -13.06 11.64
C PHE A 341 17.37 -12.99 13.07
N GLN A 342 16.57 -13.97 13.49
CA GLN A 342 16.04 -14.04 14.84
C GLN A 342 17.17 -14.51 15.77
N LYS A 343 17.64 -13.59 16.62
CA LYS A 343 18.63 -13.89 17.67
C LYS A 343 17.99 -14.58 18.87
#